data_AF-A0A1G7E7D2-F1
#
_entry.id   AF-A0A1G7E7D2-F1
#
_cell.length_a   1.000
_cell.length_b   1.000
_cell.length_c   1.000
_cell.angle_alpha   90.00
_cell.angle_beta   90.00
_cell.angle_gamma   90.00
#
_symmetry.space_group_name_H-M   'P 1'
#
loop_
_entity.id
_entity.type
_entity.pdbx_description
1 polymer ?
#
loop_
_entity_poly.entity_id
_entity_poly.type
_entity_poly.pdbx_seq_one_letter_code
_entity_poly.pdbx_strand_id
1 'polypeptide(L)'
;MLDTRPRTRLIAQPATPQPVAHLLLGKPVAEAEGLLQRLFNLCRGAQAAAVSAALGSRGADPAAAICEDSLRDHLLKFFVTWPGLLDLPPQPLPVGWRAGGDALLGQLFGPEAVAPQTPDAFATFLGGGGPLAAPLARIAALFAPGEAVSGALPGVSFDTIWERGAQENSVAARHAAHPVMRHIEASHGRGPLWRATARFYDIAAVARGILPAIEARDARALVPAARGAYAIHIVAEDGRVTAFDRVTPTDALLAERGILARSLATLPAEKRGLGTLLLDILDPCSPVSLTEVRDA
;
A
#
# COMPACT_ATOMS: atom_id res chain seq x y z
N MET A 1 27.78 -27.83 -18.60
CA MET A 1 27.95 -26.50 -19.21
C MET A 1 27.66 -25.49 -18.12
N LEU A 2 28.70 -24.92 -17.49
CA LEU A 2 28.53 -23.91 -16.44
C LEU A 2 28.08 -22.61 -17.13
N ASP A 3 26.93 -22.06 -16.75
CA ASP A 3 26.45 -20.78 -17.26
C ASP A 3 27.38 -19.68 -16.73
N THR A 4 28.27 -19.19 -17.60
CA THR A 4 29.28 -18.17 -17.29
C THR A 4 28.77 -16.75 -17.52
N ARG A 5 27.47 -16.56 -17.76
CA ARG A 5 26.90 -15.21 -17.90
C ARG A 5 26.95 -14.49 -16.55
N PRO A 6 27.48 -13.25 -16.51
CA PRO A 6 27.50 -12.46 -15.29
C PRO A 6 26.07 -12.30 -14.78
N ARG A 7 25.83 -12.69 -13.52
CA ARG A 7 24.53 -12.53 -12.90
C ARG A 7 24.30 -11.04 -12.68
N THR A 8 23.23 -10.51 -13.25
CA THR A 8 22.75 -9.17 -12.94
C THR A 8 21.63 -9.23 -11.90
N ARG A 9 21.40 -8.16 -11.16
CA ARG A 9 20.27 -8.05 -10.24
C ARG A 9 19.67 -6.67 -10.29
N LEU A 10 18.39 -6.58 -10.00
CA LEU A 10 17.71 -5.30 -9.82
C LEU A 10 17.98 -4.78 -8.41
N ILE A 11 18.34 -3.51 -8.30
CA ILE A 11 18.41 -2.80 -7.03
C ILE A 11 17.44 -1.64 -7.04
N ALA A 12 16.83 -1.39 -5.89
CA ALA A 12 15.98 -0.23 -5.68
C ALA A 12 16.84 1.01 -5.42
N GLN A 13 16.48 2.11 -6.05
CA GLN A 13 17.10 3.41 -5.89
C GLN A 13 16.02 4.41 -5.45
N PRO A 14 15.85 4.61 -4.13
CA PRO A 14 14.91 5.60 -3.61
C PRO A 14 15.33 7.01 -4.03
N ALA A 15 14.37 7.88 -4.33
CA ALA A 15 14.65 9.29 -4.50
C ALA A 15 15.16 9.93 -3.19
N THR A 16 15.91 11.02 -3.31
CA THR A 16 16.40 11.77 -2.15
C THR A 16 15.23 12.17 -1.23
N PRO A 17 15.26 11.79 0.06
CA PRO A 17 14.19 12.13 0.98
C PRO A 17 14.01 13.64 1.09
N GLN A 18 12.76 14.11 1.05
CA GLN A 18 12.46 15.52 1.34
C GLN A 18 12.66 15.79 2.85
N PRO A 19 13.26 16.93 3.24
CA PRO A 19 13.48 17.28 4.64
C PRO A 19 12.18 17.80 5.29
N VAL A 20 11.15 16.96 5.35
CA VAL A 20 9.78 17.35 5.76
C VAL A 20 9.77 18.03 7.12
N ALA A 21 10.47 17.49 8.13
CA ALA A 21 10.53 18.10 9.45
C ALA A 21 11.02 19.56 9.40
N HIS A 22 12.11 19.84 8.69
CA HIS A 22 12.64 21.19 8.54
C HIS A 22 11.66 22.15 7.85
N LEU A 23 10.81 21.64 6.96
CA LEU A 23 9.79 22.44 6.30
C LEU A 23 8.63 22.81 7.23
N LEU A 24 8.43 22.11 8.35
CA LEU A 24 7.30 22.32 9.26
C LEU A 24 7.67 23.07 10.53
N LEU A 25 8.90 22.91 11.02
CA LEU A 25 9.35 23.53 12.27
C LEU A 25 9.17 25.06 12.25
N GLY A 26 8.63 25.60 13.34
CA GLY A 26 8.33 27.02 13.52
C GLY A 26 7.05 27.51 12.83
N LYS A 27 6.41 26.70 11.97
CA LYS A 27 5.17 27.09 11.30
C LYS A 27 3.96 26.98 12.24
N PRO A 28 2.93 27.83 12.06
CA PRO A 28 1.63 27.60 12.66
C PRO A 28 1.10 26.20 12.30
N VAL A 29 0.43 25.52 13.24
CA VAL A 29 -0.09 24.15 13.04
C VAL A 29 -0.92 24.02 11.75
N ALA A 30 -1.85 24.96 11.51
CA ALA A 30 -2.69 24.94 10.31
C ALA A 30 -1.89 25.07 9.00
N GLU A 31 -0.80 25.85 9.01
CA GLU A 31 0.09 25.98 7.85
C GLU A 31 0.89 24.69 7.63
N ALA A 32 1.39 24.07 8.72
CA ALA A 32 2.12 22.81 8.67
C ALA A 32 1.25 21.67 8.13
N GLU A 33 0.00 21.56 8.59
CA GLU A 33 -0.97 20.58 8.08
C GLU A 33 -1.25 20.80 6.59
N GLY A 34 -1.54 22.04 6.19
CA GLY A 34 -1.78 22.38 4.78
C GLY A 34 -0.58 22.09 3.88
N LEU A 35 0.64 22.27 4.38
CA LEU A 35 1.86 21.93 3.65
C LEU A 35 2.04 20.42 3.50
N LEU A 36 1.82 19.63 4.56
CA LEU A 36 1.88 18.16 4.50
C LEU A 36 0.97 17.60 3.40
N GLN A 37 -0.29 18.04 3.38
CA GLN A 37 -1.29 17.58 2.42
C GLN A 37 -0.94 17.94 0.95
N ARG A 38 -0.15 19.00 0.73
CA ARG A 38 0.33 19.39 -0.60
C ARG A 38 1.55 18.58 -1.03
N LEU A 39 2.47 18.31 -0.11
CA LEU A 39 3.66 17.49 -0.37
C LEU A 39 3.28 16.04 -0.68
N PHE A 40 2.25 15.51 0.00
CA PHE A 40 1.84 14.11 -0.10
C PHE A 40 0.34 13.98 -0.38
N ASN A 41 -0.06 14.40 -1.59
CA ASN A 41 -1.45 14.58 -1.99
C ASN A 41 -2.29 13.29 -2.13
N LEU A 42 -1.68 12.12 -2.06
CA LEU A 42 -2.36 10.83 -2.21
C LEU A 42 -3.01 10.31 -0.92
N CYS A 43 -2.65 10.86 0.25
CA CYS A 43 -3.14 10.42 1.57
C CYS A 43 -3.51 11.62 2.44
N ARG A 44 -4.21 12.61 1.88
CA ARG A 44 -4.56 13.86 2.57
C ARG A 44 -5.43 13.62 3.80
N GLY A 45 -6.45 12.76 3.68
CA GLY A 45 -7.34 12.41 4.77
C GLY A 45 -6.59 11.77 5.94
N ALA A 46 -5.69 10.82 5.64
CA ALA A 46 -4.86 10.18 6.66
C ALA A 46 -3.91 11.17 7.34
N GLN A 47 -3.29 12.09 6.60
CA GLN A 47 -2.39 13.09 7.19
C GLN A 47 -3.11 14.07 8.10
N ALA A 48 -4.27 14.58 7.67
CA ALA A 48 -5.12 15.44 8.49
C ALA A 48 -5.53 14.72 9.78
N ALA A 49 -5.98 13.46 9.66
CA ALA A 49 -6.37 12.63 10.79
C ALA A 49 -5.21 12.43 11.77
N ALA A 50 -4.01 12.17 11.26
CA ALA A 50 -2.82 11.97 12.08
C ALA A 50 -2.47 13.24 12.88
N VAL A 51 -2.47 14.42 12.24
CA VAL A 51 -2.21 15.71 12.90
C VAL A 51 -3.26 16.00 13.96
N SER A 52 -4.54 15.86 13.61
CA SER A 52 -5.65 16.07 14.54
C SER A 52 -5.55 15.13 15.74
N ALA A 53 -5.30 13.85 15.52
CA ALA A 53 -5.22 12.85 16.57
C ALA A 53 -4.01 13.06 17.49
N ALA A 54 -2.83 13.36 16.92
CA ALA A 54 -1.61 13.59 17.70
C ALA A 54 -1.70 14.85 18.57
N LEU A 55 -2.38 15.90 18.09
CA LEU A 55 -2.59 17.15 18.84
C LEU A 55 -3.83 17.13 19.75
N GLY A 56 -4.58 16.03 19.79
CA GLY A 56 -5.80 15.91 20.60
C GLY A 56 -6.98 16.76 20.12
N SER A 57 -6.95 17.23 18.88
CA SER A 57 -8.01 18.05 18.28
C SER A 57 -9.22 17.20 17.92
N ARG A 58 -10.43 17.69 18.24
CA ARG A 58 -11.70 17.08 17.84
C ARG A 58 -12.20 17.75 16.55
N GLY A 59 -12.01 17.07 15.43
CA GLY A 59 -12.51 17.49 14.11
C GLY A 59 -13.68 16.65 13.61
N ALA A 60 -14.03 16.81 12.34
CA ALA A 60 -14.94 15.90 11.64
C ALA A 60 -14.37 14.48 11.62
N ASP A 61 -15.24 13.47 11.54
CA ASP A 61 -14.83 12.06 11.46
C ASP A 61 -13.91 11.85 10.24
N PRO A 62 -12.62 11.50 10.45
CA PRO A 62 -11.66 11.35 9.37
C PRO A 62 -11.92 10.11 8.50
N ALA A 63 -12.76 9.17 8.95
CA ALA A 63 -12.95 7.88 8.28
C ALA A 63 -13.37 8.04 6.81
N ALA A 64 -14.33 8.94 6.52
CA ALA A 64 -14.81 9.15 5.16
C ALA A 64 -13.70 9.61 4.20
N ALA A 65 -12.85 10.55 4.63
CA ALA A 65 -11.74 11.06 3.83
C ALA A 65 -10.65 10.00 3.62
N ILE A 66 -10.35 9.19 4.65
CA ILE A 66 -9.39 8.08 4.53
C ILE A 66 -9.92 6.99 3.59
N CYS A 67 -11.21 6.67 3.66
CA CYS A 67 -11.86 5.73 2.75
C CYS A 67 -11.81 6.23 1.31
N GLU A 68 -12.15 7.50 1.06
CA GLU A 68 -12.08 8.08 -0.29
C GLU A 68 -10.64 8.03 -0.84
N ASP A 69 -9.64 8.40 -0.03
CA ASP A 69 -8.23 8.31 -0.43
C ASP A 69 -7.82 6.88 -0.79
N SER A 70 -8.24 5.91 0.03
CA SER A 70 -7.95 4.49 -0.18
C SER A 70 -8.63 3.95 -1.42
N LEU A 71 -9.93 4.20 -1.60
CA LEU A 71 -10.69 3.81 -2.78
C LEU A 71 -10.08 4.39 -4.06
N ARG A 72 -9.73 5.68 -4.05
CA ARG A 72 -9.09 6.34 -5.20
C ARG A 72 -7.81 5.63 -5.61
N ASP A 73 -6.91 5.40 -4.67
CA ASP A 73 -5.60 4.76 -4.92
C ASP A 73 -5.79 3.34 -5.44
N HIS A 74 -6.64 2.54 -4.77
CA HIS A 74 -6.83 1.14 -5.11
C HIS A 74 -7.56 0.94 -6.44
N LEU A 75 -8.63 1.70 -6.70
CA LEU A 75 -9.36 1.61 -7.96
C LEU A 75 -8.48 2.06 -9.13
N LEU A 76 -7.65 3.09 -8.97
CA LEU A 76 -6.70 3.49 -10.02
C LEU A 76 -5.72 2.36 -10.37
N LYS A 77 -5.26 1.58 -9.38
CA LYS A 77 -4.39 0.41 -9.64
C LYS A 77 -5.10 -0.61 -10.53
N PHE A 78 -6.32 -1.01 -10.18
CA PHE A 78 -7.06 -2.04 -10.93
C PHE A 78 -7.60 -1.59 -12.28
N PHE A 79 -8.03 -0.33 -12.41
CA PHE A 79 -8.73 0.15 -13.60
C PHE A 79 -7.82 0.86 -14.59
N VAL A 80 -6.67 1.39 -14.14
CA VAL A 80 -5.80 2.22 -15.00
C VAL A 80 -4.37 1.71 -15.01
N THR A 81 -3.70 1.68 -13.86
CA THR A 81 -2.25 1.46 -13.79
C THR A 81 -1.87 0.02 -14.11
N TRP A 82 -2.43 -0.97 -13.42
CA TRP A 82 -2.11 -2.36 -13.68
C TRP A 82 -2.56 -2.82 -15.06
N PRO A 83 -3.76 -2.46 -15.57
CA PRO A 83 -4.10 -2.78 -16.94
C PRO A 83 -3.02 -2.34 -17.95
N GLY A 84 -2.55 -1.09 -17.86
CA GLY A 84 -1.48 -0.60 -18.72
C GLY A 84 -0.15 -1.36 -18.58
N LEU A 85 0.22 -1.78 -17.36
CA LEU A 85 1.44 -2.57 -17.11
C LEU A 85 1.31 -4.05 -17.48
N LEU A 86 0.09 -4.53 -17.71
CA LEU A 86 -0.24 -5.93 -17.96
C LEU A 86 -0.72 -6.18 -19.40
N ASP A 87 -0.62 -5.17 -20.26
CA ASP A 87 -1.14 -5.14 -21.63
C ASP A 87 -2.66 -5.44 -21.72
N LEU A 88 -3.40 -4.99 -20.71
CA LEU A 88 -4.86 -5.04 -20.67
C LEU A 88 -5.44 -3.64 -20.95
N PRO A 89 -6.65 -3.54 -21.51
CA PRO A 89 -7.28 -2.24 -21.75
C PRO A 89 -7.63 -1.55 -20.42
N PRO A 90 -7.16 -0.31 -20.19
CA PRO A 90 -7.60 0.48 -19.04
C PRO A 90 -9.09 0.85 -19.19
N GLN A 91 -9.76 1.03 -18.06
CA GLN A 91 -11.20 1.31 -17.97
C GLN A 91 -11.45 2.54 -17.10
N PRO A 92 -12.57 3.26 -17.31
CA PRO A 92 -12.98 4.32 -16.39
C PRO A 92 -13.28 3.74 -15.00
N LEU A 93 -13.08 4.57 -13.96
CA LEU A 93 -13.46 4.18 -12.60
C LEU A 93 -15.00 3.98 -12.50
N PRO A 94 -15.48 3.11 -11.60
CA PRO A 94 -16.91 2.90 -11.39
C PRO A 94 -17.66 4.20 -11.07
N VAL A 95 -18.89 4.32 -11.56
CA VAL A 95 -19.70 5.52 -11.29
C VAL A 95 -20.01 5.60 -9.79
N GLY A 96 -19.85 6.81 -9.23
CA GLY A 96 -20.14 7.06 -7.82
C GLY A 96 -19.12 6.48 -6.83
N TRP A 97 -17.96 6.00 -7.29
CA TRP A 97 -16.99 5.31 -6.43
C TRP A 97 -16.59 6.07 -5.16
N ARG A 98 -16.60 7.41 -5.17
CA ARG A 98 -16.25 8.24 -4.00
C ARG A 98 -17.17 8.00 -2.80
N ALA A 99 -18.43 7.66 -3.04
CA ALA A 99 -19.39 7.40 -1.97
C ALA A 99 -19.18 6.03 -1.31
N GLY A 100 -18.43 5.12 -1.94
CA GLY A 100 -18.32 3.74 -1.50
C GLY A 100 -19.69 3.02 -1.52
N GLY A 101 -19.92 2.20 -0.51
CA GLY A 101 -21.18 1.51 -0.26
C GLY A 101 -21.46 0.31 -1.17
N ASP A 102 -22.61 -0.33 -0.93
CA ASP A 102 -23.01 -1.54 -1.66
C ASP A 102 -23.28 -1.26 -3.14
N ALA A 103 -23.58 -0.03 -3.54
CA ALA A 103 -23.72 0.35 -4.95
C ALA A 103 -22.40 0.24 -5.73
N LEU A 104 -21.28 0.64 -5.11
CA LEU A 104 -19.95 0.43 -5.67
C LEU A 104 -19.62 -1.08 -5.69
N LEU A 105 -19.84 -1.76 -4.56
CA LEU A 105 -19.52 -3.18 -4.43
C LEU A 105 -20.34 -4.06 -5.38
N GLY A 106 -21.58 -3.67 -5.67
CA GLY A 106 -22.44 -4.31 -6.66
C GLY A 106 -21.85 -4.28 -8.07
N GLN A 107 -21.24 -3.15 -8.45
CA GLN A 107 -20.54 -3.00 -9.73
C GLN A 107 -19.24 -3.85 -9.78
N LEU A 108 -18.58 -4.06 -8.65
CA LEU A 108 -17.28 -4.72 -8.57
C LEU A 108 -17.36 -6.24 -8.39
N PHE A 109 -18.34 -6.71 -7.61
CA PHE A 109 -18.45 -8.10 -7.16
C PHE A 109 -19.76 -8.77 -7.57
N GLY A 110 -20.65 -8.06 -8.29
CA GLY A 110 -21.97 -8.55 -8.66
C GLY A 110 -23.05 -8.20 -7.63
N PRO A 111 -24.31 -8.60 -7.86
CA PRO A 111 -25.49 -8.07 -7.17
C PRO A 111 -25.48 -8.24 -5.66
N GLU A 112 -24.82 -9.27 -5.14
CA GLU A 112 -24.69 -9.51 -3.69
C GLU A 112 -23.76 -8.50 -3.01
N ALA A 113 -22.98 -7.72 -3.76
CA ALA A 113 -22.02 -6.74 -3.23
C ALA A 113 -21.00 -7.36 -2.25
N VAL A 114 -20.70 -8.66 -2.38
CA VAL A 114 -19.78 -9.39 -1.51
C VAL A 114 -18.57 -9.90 -2.31
N ALA A 115 -17.38 -9.51 -1.88
CA ALA A 115 -16.13 -10.08 -2.40
C ALA A 115 -16.05 -11.59 -2.09
N PRO A 116 -15.41 -12.43 -2.93
CA PRO A 116 -15.29 -13.86 -2.68
C PRO A 116 -14.67 -14.18 -1.31
N GLN A 117 -15.37 -15.00 -0.52
CA GLN A 117 -14.99 -15.31 0.86
C GLN A 117 -14.15 -16.60 0.99
N THR A 118 -14.19 -17.47 -0.03
CA THR A 118 -13.47 -18.76 -0.04
C THR A 118 -12.49 -18.84 -1.20
N PRO A 119 -11.44 -19.68 -1.11
CA PRO A 119 -10.50 -19.89 -2.23
C PRO A 119 -11.19 -20.32 -3.53
N ASP A 120 -12.17 -21.21 -3.45
CA ASP A 120 -12.90 -21.68 -4.64
C ASP A 120 -13.71 -20.56 -5.29
N ALA A 121 -14.43 -19.77 -4.49
CA ALA A 121 -15.17 -18.61 -5.00
C ALA A 121 -14.23 -17.56 -5.61
N PHE A 122 -13.04 -17.37 -5.01
CA PHE A 122 -12.03 -16.47 -5.55
C PHE A 122 -11.48 -16.99 -6.89
N ALA A 123 -11.22 -18.29 -7.01
CA ALA A 123 -10.79 -18.89 -8.27
C ALA A 123 -11.86 -18.73 -9.37
N THR A 124 -13.14 -18.95 -9.04
CA THR A 124 -14.25 -18.68 -9.96
C THR A 124 -14.28 -17.20 -10.37
N PHE A 125 -14.10 -16.29 -9.41
CA PHE A 125 -14.05 -14.85 -9.69
C PHE A 125 -12.92 -14.47 -10.65
N LEU A 126 -11.72 -15.01 -10.46
CA LEU A 126 -10.57 -14.77 -11.35
C LEU A 126 -10.85 -15.23 -12.79
N GLY A 127 -11.65 -16.29 -12.97
CA GLY A 127 -12.08 -16.77 -14.29
C GLY A 127 -13.08 -15.86 -15.02
N GLY A 128 -13.71 -14.90 -14.32
CA GLY A 128 -14.78 -14.05 -14.88
C GLY A 128 -14.32 -12.86 -15.72
N GLY A 129 -13.03 -12.53 -15.75
CA GLY A 129 -12.46 -11.51 -16.66
C GLY A 129 -12.86 -10.05 -16.40
N GLY A 130 -13.57 -9.75 -15.31
CA GLY A 130 -13.94 -8.38 -14.92
C GLY A 130 -12.74 -7.48 -14.58
N PRO A 131 -12.96 -6.17 -14.36
CA PRO A 131 -11.89 -5.18 -14.19
C PRO A 131 -10.99 -5.41 -12.96
N LEU A 132 -11.49 -6.09 -11.92
CA LEU A 132 -10.67 -6.53 -10.79
C LEU A 132 -10.04 -7.91 -11.02
N ALA A 133 -10.76 -8.82 -11.70
CA ALA A 133 -10.35 -10.19 -11.92
C ALA A 133 -9.20 -10.30 -12.94
N ALA A 134 -9.29 -9.58 -14.07
CA ALA A 134 -8.32 -9.69 -15.15
C ALA A 134 -6.90 -9.29 -14.72
N PRO A 135 -6.66 -8.16 -14.02
CA PRO A 135 -5.33 -7.85 -13.49
C PRO A 135 -4.81 -8.92 -12.52
N LEU A 136 -5.64 -9.42 -11.59
CA LEU A 136 -5.22 -10.47 -10.63
C LEU A 136 -4.86 -11.77 -11.32
N ALA A 137 -5.69 -12.22 -12.28
CA ALA A 137 -5.43 -13.42 -13.05
C ALA A 137 -4.12 -13.29 -13.86
N ARG A 138 -3.87 -12.12 -14.45
CA ARG A 138 -2.63 -11.87 -15.19
C ARG A 138 -1.41 -11.82 -14.27
N ILE A 139 -1.51 -11.19 -13.09
CA ILE A 139 -0.45 -11.20 -12.07
C ILE A 139 -0.16 -12.64 -11.63
N ALA A 140 -1.18 -13.45 -11.36
CA ALA A 140 -1.03 -14.86 -11.00
C ALA A 140 -0.32 -15.67 -12.10
N ALA A 141 -0.57 -15.37 -13.37
CA ALA A 141 0.07 -16.04 -14.50
C ALA A 141 1.54 -15.61 -14.72
N LEU A 142 1.89 -14.37 -14.35
CA LEU A 142 3.24 -13.83 -14.56
C LEU A 142 4.23 -14.26 -13.47
N PHE A 143 3.75 -14.40 -12.23
CA PHE A 143 4.58 -14.75 -11.07
C PHE A 143 4.22 -16.15 -10.57
N ALA A 144 5.15 -17.10 -10.74
CA ALA A 144 4.99 -18.46 -10.25
C ALA A 144 5.11 -18.52 -8.71
N PRO A 145 4.68 -19.61 -8.05
CA PRO A 145 4.89 -19.80 -6.62
C PRO A 145 6.32 -19.53 -6.15
N GLY A 146 6.47 -18.73 -5.10
CA GLY A 146 7.78 -18.39 -4.53
C GLY A 146 8.54 -17.29 -5.28
N GLU A 147 8.06 -16.80 -6.42
CA GLU A 147 8.68 -15.70 -7.13
C GLU A 147 8.30 -14.34 -6.54
N ALA A 148 9.30 -13.45 -6.44
CA ALA A 148 9.15 -12.11 -5.90
C ALA A 148 8.49 -12.04 -4.50
N VAL A 149 8.64 -13.09 -3.71
CA VAL A 149 8.14 -13.18 -2.34
C VAL A 149 9.04 -12.47 -1.35
N SER A 150 8.39 -11.85 -0.36
CA SER A 150 9.08 -11.19 0.76
C SER A 150 9.29 -12.10 1.98
N GLY A 151 8.60 -13.24 2.03
CA GLY A 151 8.48 -14.04 3.25
C GLY A 151 7.72 -13.32 4.35
N ALA A 152 7.68 -13.91 5.55
CA ALA A 152 7.03 -13.28 6.70
C ALA A 152 7.91 -12.17 7.29
N LEU A 153 7.24 -11.09 7.69
CA LEU A 153 7.78 -9.96 8.46
C LEU A 153 6.85 -9.70 9.64
N PRO A 154 7.38 -9.18 10.77
CA PRO A 154 6.55 -8.75 11.88
C PRO A 154 5.61 -7.63 11.43
N GLY A 155 4.36 -7.65 11.90
CA GLY A 155 3.41 -6.57 11.65
C GLY A 155 3.79 -5.29 12.41
N VAL A 156 3.28 -4.16 11.93
CA VAL A 156 3.38 -2.89 12.67
C VAL A 156 2.29 -2.77 13.72
N SER A 157 2.63 -2.09 14.80
CA SER A 157 1.74 -1.64 15.86
C SER A 157 2.12 -0.21 16.26
N PHE A 158 1.32 0.44 17.11
CA PHE A 158 1.66 1.76 17.62
C PHE A 158 3.04 1.80 18.29
N ASP A 159 3.40 0.73 19.01
CA ASP A 159 4.67 0.59 19.71
C ASP A 159 5.85 0.32 18.77
N THR A 160 5.66 -0.57 17.79
CA THR A 160 6.75 -1.08 16.96
C THR A 160 7.02 -0.24 15.71
N ILE A 161 6.09 0.62 15.27
CA ILE A 161 6.26 1.38 14.01
C ILE A 161 7.47 2.33 14.03
N TRP A 162 7.89 2.78 15.22
CA TRP A 162 9.02 3.70 15.40
C TRP A 162 10.39 3.03 15.30
N GLU A 163 10.46 1.70 15.26
CA GLU A 163 11.71 0.94 15.07
C GLU A 163 12.28 1.12 13.66
N ARG A 164 11.45 1.53 12.68
CA ARG A 164 11.84 1.81 11.28
C ARG A 164 12.58 0.67 10.59
N GLY A 165 12.27 -0.57 10.99
CA GLY A 165 12.88 -1.79 10.46
C GLY A 165 12.04 -2.47 9.38
N ALA A 166 12.51 -3.65 8.95
CA ALA A 166 11.76 -4.52 8.05
C ALA A 166 10.50 -5.06 8.75
N GLN A 167 9.35 -4.48 8.41
CA GLN A 167 8.04 -4.80 8.97
C GLN A 167 7.00 -4.91 7.85
N GLU A 168 5.94 -5.69 8.07
CA GLU A 168 4.78 -5.74 7.17
C GLU A 168 3.86 -4.54 7.42
N ASN A 169 4.30 -3.37 6.94
CA ASN A 169 3.50 -2.13 6.92
C ASN A 169 2.83 -1.91 5.56
N SER A 170 2.11 -2.91 5.06
CA SER A 170 1.32 -2.76 3.83
C SER A 170 -0.16 -3.04 4.10
N VAL A 171 -0.99 -2.73 3.11
CA VAL A 171 -2.43 -3.08 3.11
C VAL A 171 -2.65 -4.57 3.39
N ALA A 172 -1.73 -5.43 3.00
CA ALA A 172 -1.85 -6.88 3.18
C ALA A 172 -1.83 -7.32 4.65
N ALA A 173 -1.22 -6.54 5.55
CA ALA A 173 -1.28 -6.82 6.98
C ALA A 173 -2.72 -6.85 7.53
N ARG A 174 -3.59 -5.98 7.00
CA ARG A 174 -5.01 -5.86 7.43
C ARG A 174 -5.83 -7.10 7.10
N HIS A 175 -5.48 -7.75 6.00
CA HIS A 175 -6.26 -8.84 5.41
C HIS A 175 -5.57 -10.19 5.51
N ALA A 176 -4.40 -10.28 6.14
CA ALA A 176 -3.59 -11.51 6.21
C ALA A 176 -4.34 -12.71 6.81
N ALA A 177 -5.33 -12.47 7.69
CA ALA A 177 -6.15 -13.52 8.28
C ALA A 177 -7.28 -14.04 7.37
N HIS A 178 -7.59 -13.34 6.27
CA HIS A 178 -8.67 -13.73 5.36
C HIS A 178 -8.40 -15.12 4.74
N PRO A 179 -9.40 -16.01 4.61
CA PRO A 179 -9.19 -17.38 4.11
C PRO A 179 -8.48 -17.45 2.75
N VAL A 180 -8.86 -16.57 1.82
CA VAL A 180 -8.22 -16.47 0.49
C VAL A 180 -6.77 -15.98 0.59
N MET A 181 -6.50 -15.01 1.47
CA MET A 181 -5.14 -14.50 1.68
C MET A 181 -4.21 -15.57 2.26
N ARG A 182 -4.70 -16.39 3.21
CA ARG A 182 -3.97 -17.55 3.73
C ARG A 182 -3.72 -18.61 2.67
N HIS A 183 -4.72 -18.88 1.82
CA HIS A 183 -4.57 -19.83 0.72
C HIS A 183 -3.52 -19.38 -0.30
N ILE A 184 -3.51 -18.10 -0.68
CA ILE A 184 -2.49 -17.54 -1.59
C ILE A 184 -1.12 -17.58 -0.91
N GLU A 185 -1.02 -17.23 0.37
CA GLU A 185 0.25 -17.34 1.11
C GLU A 185 0.80 -18.77 1.10
N ALA A 186 -0.06 -19.78 1.33
CA ALA A 186 0.35 -21.18 1.33
C ALA A 186 0.77 -21.69 -0.06
N SER A 187 0.08 -21.25 -1.11
CA SER A 187 0.28 -21.75 -2.48
C SER A 187 1.34 -20.99 -3.28
N HIS A 188 1.47 -19.67 -3.06
CA HIS A 188 2.33 -18.77 -3.83
C HIS A 188 3.33 -17.98 -2.97
N GLY A 189 3.13 -17.93 -1.65
CA GLY A 189 3.89 -17.08 -0.74
C GLY A 189 3.40 -15.63 -0.68
N ARG A 190 4.03 -14.81 0.17
CA ARG A 190 3.77 -13.36 0.28
C ARG A 190 4.43 -12.57 -0.84
N GLY A 191 3.98 -12.84 -2.06
CA GLY A 191 4.45 -12.25 -3.32
C GLY A 191 3.41 -11.33 -3.98
N PRO A 192 3.56 -11.06 -5.29
CA PRO A 192 2.73 -10.09 -6.02
C PRO A 192 1.23 -10.37 -5.97
N LEU A 193 0.80 -11.63 -6.18
CA LEU A 193 -0.61 -12.00 -6.13
C LEU A 193 -1.22 -11.75 -4.75
N TRP A 194 -0.50 -12.08 -3.68
CA TRP A 194 -0.94 -11.87 -2.30
C TRP A 194 -1.13 -10.36 -2.02
N ARG A 195 -0.18 -9.53 -2.43
CA ARG A 195 -0.23 -8.07 -2.23
C ARG A 195 -1.30 -7.39 -3.08
N ALA A 196 -1.49 -7.82 -4.31
CA ALA A 196 -2.55 -7.32 -5.17
C ALA A 196 -3.94 -7.72 -4.65
N THR A 197 -4.07 -8.96 -4.16
CA THR A 197 -5.32 -9.46 -3.56
C THR A 197 -5.65 -8.77 -2.24
N ALA A 198 -4.65 -8.34 -1.46
CA ALA A 198 -4.90 -7.50 -0.29
C ALA A 198 -5.64 -6.20 -0.65
N ARG A 199 -5.23 -5.54 -1.74
CA ARG A 199 -5.89 -4.32 -2.23
C ARG A 199 -7.32 -4.60 -2.66
N PHE A 200 -7.55 -5.74 -3.31
CA PHE A 200 -8.88 -6.20 -3.65
C PHE A 200 -9.81 -6.29 -2.43
N TYR A 201 -9.34 -6.88 -1.32
CA TYR A 201 -10.11 -6.95 -0.08
C TYR A 201 -10.18 -5.62 0.67
N ASP A 202 -9.16 -4.78 0.56
CA ASP A 202 -9.20 -3.44 1.16
C ASP A 202 -10.29 -2.59 0.51
N ILE A 203 -10.47 -2.65 -0.82
CA ILE A 203 -11.61 -2.00 -1.52
C ILE A 203 -12.94 -2.41 -0.88
N ALA A 204 -13.15 -3.72 -0.66
CA ALA A 204 -14.38 -4.23 -0.06
C ALA A 204 -14.63 -3.70 1.36
N ALA A 205 -13.56 -3.59 2.16
CA ALA A 205 -13.62 -3.07 3.52
C ALA A 205 -13.84 -1.54 3.54
N VAL A 206 -13.02 -0.77 2.84
CA VAL A 206 -13.08 0.70 2.88
C VAL A 206 -14.33 1.25 2.20
N ALA A 207 -14.90 0.54 1.21
CA ALA A 207 -16.19 0.91 0.64
C ALA A 207 -17.31 0.89 1.71
N ARG A 208 -17.18 0.07 2.76
CA ARG A 208 -18.12 0.01 3.89
C ARG A 208 -17.69 0.86 5.09
N GLY A 209 -16.67 1.70 4.94
CA GLY A 209 -16.12 2.47 6.06
C GLY A 209 -15.32 1.66 7.06
N ILE A 210 -14.96 0.41 6.74
CA ILE A 210 -14.21 -0.47 7.63
C ILE A 210 -12.72 -0.13 7.50
N LEU A 211 -12.17 0.48 8.53
CA LEU A 211 -10.76 0.86 8.64
C LEU A 211 -10.17 0.35 9.97
N PRO A 212 -8.84 0.12 10.03
CA PRO A 212 -8.14 0.02 11.31
C PRO A 212 -8.40 1.24 12.20
N ALA A 213 -8.42 1.04 13.51
CA ALA A 213 -8.60 2.13 14.46
C ALA A 213 -7.46 3.15 14.37
N ILE A 214 -7.78 4.41 14.61
CA ILE A 214 -6.78 5.46 14.86
C ILE A 214 -6.36 5.35 16.31
N GLU A 215 -5.06 5.26 16.55
CA GLU A 215 -4.46 5.24 17.87
C GLU A 215 -3.65 6.52 18.08
N ALA A 216 -3.76 7.16 19.25
CA ALA A 216 -2.99 8.34 19.58
C ALA A 216 -2.66 8.42 21.07
N ARG A 217 -1.42 8.80 21.38
CA ARG A 217 -0.89 9.06 22.73
C ARG A 217 0.43 9.80 22.63
N ASP A 218 0.78 10.59 23.64
CA ASP A 218 2.09 11.26 23.77
C ASP A 218 2.52 12.02 22.52
N ALA A 219 1.66 12.90 22.00
CA ALA A 219 1.90 13.70 20.78
C ALA A 219 2.16 12.85 19.51
N ARG A 220 1.82 11.56 19.54
CA ARG A 220 1.94 10.62 18.43
C ARG A 220 0.58 10.12 18.00
N ALA A 221 0.46 9.81 16.72
CA ALA A 221 -0.70 9.13 16.14
C ALA A 221 -0.26 8.04 15.16
N LEU A 222 -1.02 6.95 15.13
CA LEU A 222 -0.99 5.91 14.11
C LEU A 222 -2.36 5.89 13.42
N VAL A 223 -2.37 6.05 12.11
CA VAL A 223 -3.59 6.09 11.31
C VAL A 223 -3.52 5.13 10.13
N PRO A 224 -4.66 4.59 9.67
CA PRO A 224 -4.71 3.92 8.39
C PRO A 224 -4.51 4.91 7.24
N ALA A 225 -3.73 4.51 6.24
CA ALA A 225 -3.54 5.22 4.98
C ALA A 225 -3.71 4.25 3.78
N ALA A 226 -3.80 4.76 2.56
CA ALA A 226 -4.06 3.92 1.37
C ALA A 226 -3.01 2.81 1.14
N ARG A 227 -1.79 2.93 1.66
CA ARG A 227 -0.68 2.00 1.37
C ARG A 227 -0.19 1.21 2.58
N GLY A 228 -0.80 1.42 3.75
CA GLY A 228 -0.37 0.83 5.02
C GLY A 228 -0.74 1.74 6.19
N ALA A 229 -0.06 1.61 7.31
CA ALA A 229 -0.20 2.51 8.45
C ALA A 229 0.78 3.69 8.33
N TYR A 230 0.31 4.88 8.69
CA TYR A 230 1.07 6.11 8.73
C TYR A 230 1.16 6.59 10.18
N ALA A 231 2.35 6.89 10.67
CA ALA A 231 2.54 7.44 12.00
C ALA A 231 3.21 8.80 11.95
N ILE A 232 2.81 9.66 12.89
CA ILE A 232 3.48 10.94 13.13
C ILE A 232 3.73 11.14 14.62
N HIS A 233 4.73 11.96 14.90
CA HIS A 233 4.98 12.60 16.18
C HIS A 233 5.02 14.09 15.89
N ILE A 234 4.14 14.86 16.52
CA ILE A 234 4.06 16.31 16.32
C ILE A 234 3.80 17.01 17.65
N VAL A 235 4.71 17.92 18.01
CA VAL A 235 4.57 18.77 19.20
C VAL A 235 4.36 20.20 18.73
N ALA A 236 3.45 20.91 19.39
CA ALA A 236 3.21 22.32 19.15
C ALA A 236 3.21 23.12 20.46
N GLU A 237 3.89 24.25 20.45
CA GLU A 237 3.97 25.22 21.55
C GLU A 237 3.56 26.59 20.98
N ASP A 238 2.72 27.33 21.72
CA ASP A 238 2.17 28.63 21.28
C ASP A 238 1.58 28.59 19.85
N GLY A 239 0.93 27.47 19.50
CA GLY A 239 0.31 27.24 18.19
C GLY A 239 1.30 26.98 17.04
N ARG A 240 2.59 26.80 17.33
CA ARG A 240 3.66 26.55 16.36
C ARG A 240 4.30 25.17 16.54
N VAL A 241 4.64 24.52 15.44
CA VAL A 241 5.28 23.19 15.47
C VAL A 241 6.72 23.30 15.99
N THR A 242 7.03 22.60 17.08
CA THR A 242 8.37 22.58 17.70
C THR A 242 9.08 21.24 17.53
N ALA A 243 8.34 20.16 17.26
CA ALA A 243 8.90 18.87 16.87
C ALA A 243 8.03 18.20 15.81
N PHE A 244 8.65 17.53 14.84
CA PHE A 244 7.95 16.73 13.85
C PHE A 244 8.79 15.52 13.42
N ASP A 245 8.17 14.34 13.46
CA ASP A 245 8.71 13.12 12.89
C ASP A 245 7.58 12.28 12.27
N ARG A 246 7.90 11.45 11.27
CA ARG A 246 6.93 10.58 10.61
C ARG A 246 7.52 9.22 10.24
N VAL A 247 6.66 8.23 10.20
CA VAL A 247 6.93 6.90 9.64
C VAL A 247 5.85 6.58 8.61
N THR A 248 6.28 6.14 7.45
CA THR A 248 5.44 5.81 6.30
C THR A 248 5.51 4.31 5.98
N PRO A 249 4.52 3.77 5.25
CA PRO A 249 4.62 2.43 4.67
C PRO A 249 5.89 2.19 3.87
N THR A 250 6.40 3.24 3.20
CA THR A 250 7.59 3.14 2.36
C THR A 250 8.88 3.00 3.16
N ASP A 251 8.93 3.51 4.38
CA ASP A 251 10.12 3.34 5.24
C ASP A 251 10.33 1.85 5.56
N ALA A 252 9.27 1.13 5.93
CA ALA A 252 9.35 -0.32 6.16
C ALA A 252 9.54 -1.14 4.86
N LEU A 253 8.96 -0.68 3.74
CA LEU A 253 9.14 -1.29 2.42
C LEU A 253 10.60 -1.28 1.98
N LEU A 254 11.29 -0.15 2.22
CA LEU A 254 12.66 0.13 1.79
C LEU A 254 13.72 -0.15 2.85
N ALA A 255 13.32 -0.50 4.07
CA ALA A 255 14.24 -0.87 5.15
C ALA A 255 15.23 -1.96 4.70
N GLU A 256 16.37 -2.06 5.39
CA GLU A 256 17.31 -3.14 5.16
C GLU A 256 16.61 -4.50 5.33
N ARG A 257 16.74 -5.37 4.33
CA ARG A 257 15.99 -6.65 4.25
C ARG A 257 14.47 -6.44 4.38
N GLY A 258 13.95 -5.29 3.97
CA GLY A 258 12.53 -4.97 3.85
C GLY A 258 11.87 -5.70 2.68
N ILE A 259 10.58 -5.46 2.49
CA ILE A 259 9.75 -6.14 1.49
C ILE A 259 10.35 -6.02 0.09
N LEU A 260 10.75 -4.81 -0.34
CA LEU A 260 11.24 -4.59 -1.70
C LEU A 260 12.54 -5.36 -1.95
N ALA A 261 13.49 -5.28 -1.03
CA ALA A 261 14.77 -6.00 -1.16
C ALA A 261 14.56 -7.53 -1.22
N ARG A 262 13.66 -8.08 -0.39
CA ARG A 262 13.36 -9.52 -0.37
C ARG A 262 12.62 -9.98 -1.62
N SER A 263 11.66 -9.18 -2.11
CA SER A 263 10.95 -9.46 -3.35
C SER A 263 11.88 -9.40 -4.57
N LEU A 264 12.79 -8.43 -4.64
CA LEU A 264 13.76 -8.37 -5.74
C LEU A 264 14.75 -9.55 -5.68
N ALA A 265 15.15 -9.99 -4.49
CA ALA A 265 16.06 -11.11 -4.31
C ALA A 265 15.46 -12.47 -4.75
N THR A 266 14.14 -12.60 -4.77
CA THR A 266 13.42 -13.81 -5.17
C THR A 266 12.77 -13.70 -6.55
N LEU A 267 12.99 -12.60 -7.27
CA LEU A 267 12.55 -12.45 -8.66
C LEU A 267 13.56 -13.15 -9.59
N PRO A 268 13.12 -14.11 -10.43
CA PRO A 268 14.02 -14.77 -11.38
C PRO A 268 14.69 -13.79 -12.34
N ALA A 269 15.94 -14.10 -12.70
CA ALA A 269 16.78 -13.28 -13.57
C ALA A 269 16.15 -13.00 -14.95
N GLU A 270 15.47 -13.99 -15.50
CA GLU A 270 14.75 -13.96 -16.76
C GLU A 270 13.47 -13.12 -16.70
N LYS A 271 12.95 -12.84 -15.49
CA LYS A 271 11.74 -12.05 -15.24
C LYS A 271 12.03 -10.63 -14.75
N ARG A 272 13.26 -10.13 -14.87
CA ARG A 272 13.63 -8.74 -14.49
C ARG A 272 12.79 -7.69 -15.21
N GLY A 273 12.31 -7.97 -16.43
CA GLY A 273 11.36 -7.10 -17.15
C GLY A 273 10.07 -6.82 -16.37
N LEU A 274 9.70 -7.66 -15.40
CA LEU A 274 8.55 -7.45 -14.52
C LEU A 274 8.84 -6.51 -13.34
N GLY A 275 10.07 -5.97 -13.22
CA GLY A 275 10.47 -5.12 -12.11
C GLY A 275 9.57 -3.89 -11.92
N THR A 276 9.16 -3.24 -13.02
CA THR A 276 8.24 -2.09 -12.97
C THR A 276 6.87 -2.48 -12.42
N LEU A 277 6.31 -3.61 -12.88
CA LEU A 277 5.05 -4.15 -12.35
C LEU A 277 5.16 -4.51 -10.87
N LEU A 278 6.25 -5.19 -10.49
CA LEU A 278 6.51 -5.55 -9.10
C LEU A 278 6.58 -4.30 -8.22
N LEU A 279 7.34 -3.28 -8.63
CA LEU A 279 7.45 -2.04 -7.87
C LEU A 279 6.10 -1.33 -7.75
N ASP A 280 5.29 -1.31 -8.81
CA ASP A 280 3.95 -0.72 -8.78
C ASP A 280 2.97 -1.47 -7.86
N ILE A 281 3.07 -2.80 -7.79
CA ILE A 281 2.29 -3.62 -6.85
C ILE A 281 2.69 -3.33 -5.39
N LEU A 282 3.99 -3.17 -5.13
CA LEU A 282 4.54 -2.81 -3.82
C LEU A 282 4.24 -1.35 -3.43
N ASP A 283 4.08 -0.49 -4.44
CA ASP A 283 3.51 0.86 -4.37
C ASP A 283 4.13 1.81 -3.33
N PRO A 284 5.44 2.10 -3.42
CA PRO A 284 6.07 3.09 -2.55
C PRO A 284 5.38 4.46 -2.68
N CYS A 285 5.14 5.15 -1.56
CA CYS A 285 4.58 6.50 -1.49
C CYS A 285 5.56 7.61 -1.87
N SER A 286 6.84 7.26 -2.01
CA SER A 286 7.90 8.13 -2.52
C SER A 286 8.46 7.53 -3.81
N PRO A 287 8.96 8.34 -4.76
CA PRO A 287 9.54 7.81 -5.99
C PRO A 287 10.70 6.84 -5.71
N VAL A 288 10.67 5.69 -6.36
CA VAL A 288 11.72 4.68 -6.36
C VAL A 288 11.94 4.27 -7.80
N SER A 289 13.19 4.17 -8.24
CA SER A 289 13.54 3.55 -9.52
C SER A 289 14.22 2.20 -9.28
N LEU A 290 14.23 1.36 -10.32
CA LEU A 290 15.01 0.12 -10.32
C LEU A 290 16.15 0.25 -11.30
N THR A 291 17.34 -0.19 -10.91
CA THR A 291 18.52 -0.25 -11.78
C THR A 291 19.09 -1.65 -11.82
N GLU A 292 19.56 -2.06 -13.00
CA GLU A 292 20.29 -3.33 -13.16
C GLU A 292 21.76 -3.13 -12.84
N VAL A 293 22.29 -3.97 -11.94
CA VAL A 293 23.71 -4.03 -11.62
C VAL A 293 24.25 -5.42 -11.92
N ARG A 294 25.54 -5.50 -12.31
CA ARG A 294 26.25 -6.77 -12.47
C ARG A 294 26.81 -7.18 -11.11
N ASP A 295 26.60 -8.43 -10.73
CA ASP A 295 27.31 -9.05 -9.62
C ASP A 295 28.79 -9.18 -10.03
N ALA A 296 29.67 -8.81 -9.10
CA ALA A 296 31.12 -8.85 -9.28
C ALA A 296 31.66 -10.29 -9.26
#